data_AF-A0A6G3WXC4-F1
#
_entry.id   AF-A0A6G3WXC4-F1
#
_cell.length_a   1.000
_cell.length_b   1.000
_cell.length_c   1.000
_cell.angle_alpha   90.00
_cell.angle_beta   90.00
_cell.angle_gamma   90.00
#
_symmetry.space_group_name_H-M   'P 1'
#
loop_
_entity.id
_entity.type
_entity.pdbx_description
1 polymer ?
#
loop_
_entity_poly.entity_id
_entity_poly.type
_entity_poly.pdbx_seq_one_letter_code
_entity_poly.pdbx_strand_id
1 'polypeptide(L)' 'MGRMTATPARRVLLAAPRGYCAGVDRAVIAVEKALEQYGAPIYVRHEIVHNKYVVQTL' A
#
# COMPACT_ATOMS: atom_id res chain seq x y z
N MET A 1 19.38 -31.34 -28.69
CA MET A 1 18.59 -31.75 -27.51
C MET A 1 19.17 -31.08 -26.27
N GLY A 2 18.68 -29.90 -25.90
CA GLY A 2 19.08 -29.19 -24.67
C GLY A 2 18.16 -29.56 -23.52
N ARG A 3 18.70 -30.13 -22.44
CA ARG A 3 17.94 -30.43 -21.21
C ARG A 3 17.58 -29.13 -20.50
N MET A 4 16.29 -28.81 -20.41
CA MET A 4 15.77 -27.85 -19.43
C MET A 4 15.78 -28.54 -18.06
N THR A 5 16.70 -28.15 -17.17
CA THR A 5 16.67 -28.59 -15.78
C THR A 5 15.62 -27.77 -15.02
N ALA A 6 14.58 -28.44 -14.52
CA ALA A 6 13.55 -27.80 -13.69
C ALA A 6 14.19 -27.31 -12.39
N THR A 7 14.04 -26.02 -12.09
CA THR A 7 14.46 -25.46 -10.79
C THR A 7 13.58 -26.07 -9.69
N PRO A 8 14.13 -26.54 -8.56
CA PRO A 8 13.33 -27.06 -7.46
C PRO A 8 12.34 -26.00 -6.97
N ALA A 9 11.09 -26.39 -6.73
CA ALA A 9 10.04 -25.51 -6.25
C ALA A 9 10.43 -24.91 -4.90
N ARG A 10 10.65 -23.59 -4.87
CA ARG A 10 10.97 -22.86 -3.63
C ARG A 10 9.67 -22.52 -2.90
N ARG A 11 9.66 -22.69 -1.58
CA ARG A 11 8.51 -22.37 -0.72
C ARG A 11 8.57 -20.91 -0.26
N VAL A 12 7.49 -20.16 -0.47
CA VAL A 12 7.31 -18.82 0.10
C VAL A 12 6.51 -18.93 1.39
N LEU A 13 6.97 -18.26 2.45
CA LEU A 13 6.26 -18.15 3.71
C LEU A 13 5.78 -16.70 3.88
N LEU A 14 4.52 -16.51 4.25
CA LEU A 14 3.92 -15.20 4.47
C LEU A 14 3.64 -15.00 5.96
N ALA A 15 4.21 -13.97 6.55
CA ALA A 15 3.99 -13.62 7.96
C ALA A 15 2.54 -13.14 8.19
N ALA A 16 2.03 -13.33 9.41
CA ALA A 16 0.75 -12.80 9.86
C ALA A 16 0.87 -12.27 11.30
N PRO A 17 0.30 -11.08 11.62
CA PRO A 17 -0.36 -10.14 10.71
C PRO A 17 0.65 -9.41 9.80
N ARG A 18 0.19 -8.89 8.66
CA ARG A 18 0.99 -8.09 7.73
C ARG A 18 0.11 -7.04 7.06
N GLY A 19 0.68 -5.90 6.70
CA GLY A 19 -0.02 -4.83 5.99
C GLY A 19 -0.46 -3.68 6.89
N TYR A 20 -1.65 -3.17 6.64
CA TYR A 20 -2.20 -1.98 7.29
C TYR A 20 -2.45 -2.21 8.78
N CYS A 21 -2.07 -1.23 9.59
CA CYS A 21 -2.58 -1.12 10.96
C CYS A 21 -3.76 -0.14 10.99
N ALA A 22 -4.52 -0.16 12.09
CA ALA A 22 -5.68 0.70 12.26
C ALA A 22 -5.35 2.21 12.11
N GLY A 23 -4.13 2.62 12.47
CA GLY A 23 -3.68 4.01 12.32
C GLY A 23 -3.48 4.41 10.85
N VAL A 24 -2.88 3.54 10.05
CA VAL A 24 -2.65 3.76 8.61
C VAL A 24 -4.00 3.81 7.87
N ASP A 25 -4.89 2.87 8.18
CA ASP A 25 -6.24 2.79 7.58
C ASP A 25 -7.03 4.08 7.84
N ARG A 26 -7.09 4.51 9.12
CA ARG A 26 -7.77 5.76 9.50
C ARG A 26 -7.15 6.98 8.81
N ALA A 27 -5.83 7.03 8.66
CA ALA A 27 -5.14 8.18 8.07
C ALA A 27 -5.49 8.33 6.58
N VAL A 28 -5.50 7.23 5.82
CA VAL A 28 -5.86 7.24 4.40
C VAL A 28 -7.32 7.63 4.21
N ILE A 29 -8.24 6.99 4.95
CA ILE A 29 -9.68 7.27 4.87
C ILE A 29 -10.00 8.72 5.20
N ALA A 30 -9.25 9.35 6.11
CA ALA A 30 -9.46 10.76 6.45
C ALA A 30 -9.19 11.69 5.26
N VAL A 31 -8.15 11.41 4.47
CA VAL A 31 -7.82 12.22 3.29
C VAL A 31 -8.82 11.95 2.16
N GLU A 32 -9.18 10.69 1.92
CA GLU A 32 -10.19 10.30 0.92
C GLU A 32 -11.53 11.00 1.19
N LYS A 33 -12.01 10.95 2.43
CA LYS A 33 -13.26 11.62 2.82
C LYS A 33 -13.17 13.13 2.72
N ALA A 34 -12.01 13.73 3.01
CA ALA A 34 -11.83 15.17 2.83
C ALA A 34 -11.91 15.56 1.35
N LEU A 35 -11.31 14.77 0.46
CA LEU A 35 -11.40 14.96 -0.99
C LEU A 35 -12.83 14.80 -1.49
N GLU A 36 -13.57 13.78 -1.02
CA GLU A 36 -14.98 13.58 -1.37
C GLU A 36 -15.87 14.73 -0.90
N GLN A 37 -15.67 15.20 0.33
CA GLN A 37 -16.54 16.19 0.96
C GLN A 37 -16.26 17.62 0.48
N TYR A 38 -14.99 17.97 0.27
CA TYR A 38 -14.59 19.36 0.01
C TYR A 38 -14.02 19.58 -1.40
N GLY A 39 -13.73 18.51 -2.14
CA GLY A 39 -13.06 18.59 -3.44
C GLY A 39 -11.57 18.92 -3.32
N ALA A 40 -10.88 18.91 -4.46
CA ALA A 40 -9.46 19.26 -4.53
C ALA A 40 -9.25 20.79 -4.62
N PRO A 41 -8.14 21.34 -4.08
CA PRO A 41 -7.03 20.64 -3.42
C PRO A 41 -7.22 20.46 -1.91
N ILE A 42 -6.85 19.28 -1.40
CA ILE A 42 -6.63 19.02 0.03
C ILE A 42 -5.12 18.98 0.28
N TYR A 43 -4.65 19.83 1.20
CA TYR A 43 -3.24 19.87 1.58
C TYR A 43 -2.98 18.96 2.77
N VAL A 44 -2.03 18.04 2.62
CA VAL A 44 -1.52 17.18 3.69
C VAL A 44 -0.11 17.64 4.05
N ARG A 45 0.15 17.83 5.34
CA ARG A 45 1.51 18.15 5.81
C ARG A 45 2.35 16.88 5.82
N HIS A 46 3.41 16.87 5.00
CA HIS A 46 4.22 15.68 4.71
C HIS A 46 3.41 14.55 4.06
N GLU A 47 4.02 13.37 3.91
CA GLU A 47 3.32 12.17 3.46
C GLU A 47 2.37 11.66 4.55
N ILE A 48 1.12 11.34 4.19
CA ILE A 48 0.12 10.80 5.13
C ILE A 48 0.57 9.45 5.71
N VAL A 49 1.24 8.63 4.89
CA VAL A 49 1.90 7.38 5.26
C VAL A 49 3.14 7.19 4.39
N HIS A 50 4.18 6.54 4.89
CA HIS A 50 5.41 6.27 4.13
C HIS A 50 5.25 5.09 3.16
N ASN A 51 4.37 5.26 2.18
CA ASN A 51 4.17 4.32 1.10
C ASN A 51 3.94 5.08 -0.20
N LYS A 52 4.90 4.97 -1.11
CA LYS A 52 4.87 5.66 -2.41
C LYS A 52 3.60 5.39 -3.21
N TYR A 53 3.03 4.19 -3.14
CA TYR A 53 1.83 3.84 -3.89
C TYR A 53 0.62 4.56 -3.32
N VAL A 54 0.51 4.62 -1.99
CA VAL A 54 -0.59 5.33 -1.32
C VAL A 54 -0.52 6.83 -1.57
N VAL A 55 0.68 7.42 -1.49
CA VAL A 55 0.87 8.86 -1.72
C VAL A 55 0.58 9.25 -3.17
N GLN A 56 0.82 8.38 -4.15
CA GLN A 56 0.56 8.66 -5.57
C GLN A 56 -0.91 8.51 -5.99
N THR A 57 -1.73 7.83 -5.18
CA THR A 57 -3.15 7.58 -5.48
C THR A 57 -4.11 8.56 -4.81
N LEU A 58 -3.60 9.44 -3.95
CA LEU A 58 -4.34 10.49 -3.24
C LEU A 58 -4.08 11.85 -3.89
#